data_AF-A0A4S2SNL9-F1
#
_entry.id   AF-A0A4S2SNL9-F1
#
_cell.length_a   1.000
_cell.length_b   1.000
_cell.length_c   1.000
_cell.angle_alpha   90.00
_cell.angle_beta   90.00
_cell.angle_gamma   90.00
#
_symmetry.space_group_name_H-M   'P 1'
#
loop_
_entity.id
_entity.type
_entity.pdbx_description
1 polymer ?
#
loop_
_entity_poly.entity_id
_entity_poly.type
_entity_poly.pdbx_seq_one_letter_code
_entity_poly.pdbx_strand_id
1 'polypeptide(L)'
;MTGPASTATTPQGPATTAPPAPPATSRATTLWVRSRGFLAALGVLLVGGVTVAALHSDGHHGYLDPRSADPYGSRAVAELLKARGVTSRVVTSAAEAAAATGPRTTLLVTDPDALDQSRRRTLRTAVDTSGGRTVLLAPTGTGLTDLAPAATARAFSDRGALDPDCALPAARSAGRATTGGGPRYGTDLAGATACYPDGGHPTLLVLPATAKGGDTVLLGSESVLLNRTLAKEGNASLALQLLGSRPELVWYLPDPAEQTGPDAPEQQSLLDLIPSGWTWALLQLLVAAALAALWRARRLGPLVSENLPVAVRASEATEGHARLYRKAGARDRAATVLRTATRERLAALVGVPATHAHEPAALLPAVSARLTADRATDLATLLFGTTPSDDAALVALADHLDALEREVRTS
;
A
#
# COMPACT_ATOMS: atom_id res chain seq x y z
N MET A 1 38.96 69.13 -17.64
CA MET A 1 38.89 69.80 -16.34
C MET A 1 37.66 69.30 -15.61
N THR A 2 37.88 68.32 -14.75
CA THR A 2 36.90 67.52 -14.02
C THR A 2 36.49 68.24 -12.73
N GLY A 3 35.18 68.48 -12.55
CA GLY A 3 34.63 69.06 -11.32
C GLY A 3 34.52 68.03 -10.19
N PRO A 4 34.62 68.44 -8.91
CA PRO A 4 34.50 67.52 -7.79
C PRO A 4 33.03 67.26 -7.42
N ALA A 5 32.71 65.99 -7.17
CA ALA A 5 31.42 65.53 -6.69
C ALA A 5 31.33 65.64 -5.15
N SER A 6 30.25 66.25 -4.67
CA SER A 6 29.90 66.32 -3.25
C SER A 6 29.35 64.99 -2.74
N THR A 7 29.96 64.45 -1.68
CA THR A 7 29.47 63.31 -0.90
C THR A 7 28.49 63.80 0.17
N ALA A 8 27.25 63.31 0.11
CA ALA A 8 26.23 63.54 1.14
C ALA A 8 26.23 62.38 2.15
N THR A 9 26.44 62.72 3.43
CA THR A 9 26.35 61.82 4.58
C THR A 9 24.89 61.65 4.99
N THR A 10 24.38 60.41 5.01
CA THR A 10 23.06 60.07 5.59
C THR A 10 23.23 59.58 7.04
N PRO A 11 22.46 60.07 8.03
CA PRO A 11 22.56 59.58 9.41
C PRO A 11 21.79 58.27 9.58
N GLN A 12 22.41 57.31 10.28
CA GLN A 12 21.85 56.03 10.70
C GLN A 12 20.85 56.25 11.85
N GLY A 13 19.57 55.89 11.64
CA GLY A 13 18.56 55.78 12.70
C GLY A 13 18.66 54.46 13.47
N PRO A 14 18.18 54.40 14.74
CA PRO A 14 18.37 53.25 15.61
C PRO A 14 17.48 52.06 15.21
N ALA A 15 18.04 50.85 15.35
CA ALA A 15 17.39 49.59 15.01
C ALA A 15 16.24 49.26 16.00
N THR A 16 15.02 49.14 15.47
CA THR A 16 13.85 48.64 16.19
C THR A 16 13.92 47.11 16.28
N THR A 17 14.05 46.57 17.49
CA THR A 17 13.94 45.14 17.78
C THR A 17 12.47 44.70 17.70
N ALA A 18 12.17 43.71 16.85
CA ALA A 18 10.83 43.12 16.74
C ALA A 18 10.53 42.18 17.93
N PRO A 19 9.29 42.13 18.46
CA PRO A 19 8.94 41.23 19.57
C PRO A 19 8.78 39.77 19.11
N PRO A 20 8.99 38.79 20.00
CA PRO A 20 8.94 37.37 19.64
C PRO A 20 7.50 36.89 19.39
N ALA A 21 7.35 36.04 18.37
CA ALA A 21 6.09 35.38 18.04
C ALA A 21 5.68 34.35 19.12
N PRO A 22 4.38 34.18 19.40
CA PRO A 22 3.92 33.20 20.39
C PRO A 22 4.13 31.74 19.91
N PRO A 23 4.26 30.77 20.85
CA PRO A 23 4.59 29.40 20.52
C PRO A 23 3.46 28.67 19.78
N ALA A 24 3.81 28.08 18.64
CA ALA A 24 2.94 27.27 17.80
C ALA A 24 2.75 25.85 18.36
N THR A 25 2.21 25.69 19.57
CA THR A 25 2.11 24.35 20.20
C THR A 25 0.72 23.71 20.16
N SER A 26 -0.32 24.37 19.63
CA SER A 26 -1.69 23.80 19.59
C SER A 26 -2.16 23.26 18.24
N ARG A 27 -1.34 23.33 17.18
CA ARG A 27 -1.71 22.83 15.83
C ARG A 27 -1.21 21.42 15.49
N ALA A 28 -0.24 20.89 16.24
CA ALA A 28 0.38 19.60 15.94
C ALA A 28 -0.51 18.40 16.36
N THR A 29 -1.23 18.51 17.47
CA THR A 29 -2.05 17.40 18.02
C THR A 29 -3.32 17.13 17.20
N THR A 30 -3.95 18.16 16.62
CA THR A 30 -5.16 18.02 15.80
C THR A 30 -4.88 17.46 14.39
N LEU A 31 -3.69 17.71 13.83
CA LEU A 31 -3.27 17.11 12.57
C LEU A 31 -2.92 15.62 12.72
N TRP A 32 -2.40 15.22 13.88
CA TRP A 32 -1.98 13.84 14.15
C TRP A 32 -3.16 12.87 14.33
N VAL A 33 -4.25 13.31 14.96
CA VAL A 33 -5.48 12.50 15.05
C VAL A 33 -6.14 12.32 13.68
N ARG A 34 -6.06 13.35 12.81
CA ARG A 34 -6.67 13.32 11.49
C ARG A 34 -5.87 12.53 10.45
N SER A 35 -4.54 12.47 10.57
CA SER A 35 -3.69 11.62 9.72
C SER A 35 -3.76 10.14 10.11
N ARG A 36 -3.98 9.82 11.39
CA ARG A 36 -4.17 8.43 11.86
C ARG A 36 -5.38 7.74 11.24
N GLY A 37 -6.49 8.47 11.06
CA GLY A 37 -7.67 7.93 10.37
C GLY A 37 -7.40 7.59 8.90
N PHE A 38 -6.65 8.44 8.19
CA PHE A 38 -6.28 8.20 6.80
C PHE A 38 -5.26 7.05 6.66
N LEU A 39 -4.27 6.98 7.54
CA LEU A 39 -3.29 5.88 7.58
C LEU A 39 -3.95 4.54 7.93
N ALA A 40 -4.91 4.54 8.86
CA ALA A 40 -5.68 3.34 9.19
C ALA A 40 -6.55 2.88 8.01
N ALA A 41 -7.24 3.82 7.33
CA ALA A 41 -8.02 3.50 6.13
C ALA A 41 -7.14 2.98 5.00
N LEU A 42 -5.98 3.59 4.74
CA LEU A 42 -5.01 3.12 3.76
C LEU A 42 -4.46 1.73 4.13
N GLY A 43 -4.18 1.50 5.41
CA GLY A 43 -3.76 0.19 5.92
C GLY A 43 -4.82 -0.89 5.70
N VAL A 44 -6.09 -0.60 6.00
CA VAL A 44 -7.21 -1.52 5.73
C VAL A 44 -7.38 -1.78 4.24
N LEU A 45 -7.20 -0.76 3.39
CA LEU A 45 -7.32 -0.90 1.94
C LEU A 45 -6.15 -1.70 1.35
N LEU A 46 -4.92 -1.49 1.83
CA LEU A 46 -3.76 -2.29 1.45
C LEU A 46 -3.89 -3.73 1.92
N VAL A 47 -4.28 -3.95 3.18
CA VAL A 47 -4.52 -5.30 3.72
C VAL A 47 -5.61 -5.96 2.91
N GLY A 48 -6.78 -5.31 2.72
CA GLY A 48 -7.88 -5.83 1.91
C GLY A 48 -7.46 -6.12 0.46
N GLY A 49 -6.66 -5.26 -0.15
CA GLY A 49 -6.09 -5.47 -1.48
C GLY A 49 -5.16 -6.68 -1.52
N VAL A 50 -4.30 -6.87 -0.51
CA VAL A 50 -3.42 -8.04 -0.37
C VAL A 50 -4.23 -9.31 -0.09
N THR A 51 -5.26 -9.27 0.76
CA THR A 51 -6.12 -10.44 1.01
C THR A 51 -6.93 -10.80 -0.24
N VAL A 52 -7.49 -9.81 -0.94
CA VAL A 52 -8.21 -10.05 -2.19
C VAL A 52 -7.25 -10.58 -3.26
N ALA A 53 -6.05 -10.01 -3.40
CA ALA A 53 -5.03 -10.51 -4.33
C ALA A 53 -4.55 -11.92 -3.96
N ALA A 54 -4.41 -12.25 -2.67
CA ALA A 54 -4.03 -13.59 -2.23
C ALA A 54 -5.17 -14.61 -2.43
N LEU A 55 -6.42 -14.20 -2.22
CA LEU A 55 -7.61 -15.03 -2.43
C LEU A 55 -8.00 -15.16 -3.92
N HIS A 56 -7.67 -14.16 -4.74
CA HIS A 56 -7.82 -14.14 -6.21
C HIS A 56 -6.49 -14.38 -6.93
N SER A 57 -5.47 -14.87 -6.23
CA SER A 57 -4.30 -15.45 -6.90
C SER A 57 -4.72 -16.82 -7.43
N ASP A 58 -5.67 -16.80 -8.39
CA ASP A 58 -6.02 -17.87 -9.32
C ASP A 58 -4.86 -18.12 -10.30
N GLY A 59 -3.62 -17.96 -9.84
CA GLY A 59 -2.49 -18.59 -10.48
C GLY A 59 -2.82 -20.07 -10.50
N HIS A 60 -2.93 -20.63 -11.70
CA HIS A 60 -3.08 -22.06 -11.88
C HIS A 60 -1.75 -22.71 -11.48
N HIS A 61 -1.46 -22.74 -10.18
CA HIS A 61 -0.21 -23.23 -9.63
C HIS A 61 -0.05 -24.69 -10.05
N GLY A 62 1.07 -25.00 -10.68
CA GLY A 62 1.33 -26.34 -11.22
C GLY A 62 0.34 -26.77 -12.30
N TYR A 63 -0.16 -25.86 -13.14
CA TYR A 63 -0.97 -26.21 -14.32
C TYR A 63 -0.30 -27.30 -15.15
N LEU A 64 -0.99 -28.40 -15.36
CA LEU A 64 -0.49 -29.62 -16.02
C LEU A 64 0.78 -30.23 -15.40
N ASP A 65 1.24 -29.78 -14.24
CA ASP A 65 2.42 -30.33 -13.57
C ASP A 65 2.08 -31.69 -12.94
N PRO A 66 2.77 -32.78 -13.32
CA PRO A 66 2.54 -34.12 -12.74
C PRO A 66 2.96 -34.23 -11.27
N ARG A 67 3.59 -33.21 -10.70
CA ARG A 67 3.94 -33.14 -9.27
C ARG A 67 2.86 -32.42 -8.45
N SER A 68 1.99 -31.62 -9.09
CA SER A 68 0.95 -30.85 -8.40
C SER A 68 -0.32 -31.66 -8.17
N ALA A 69 -0.79 -31.67 -6.92
CA ALA A 69 -2.08 -32.23 -6.52
C ALA A 69 -3.25 -31.26 -6.69
N ASP A 70 -3.01 -30.03 -7.13
CA ASP A 70 -4.04 -29.03 -7.34
C ASP A 70 -5.07 -29.47 -8.39
N PRO A 71 -6.29 -28.91 -8.39
CA PRO A 71 -7.34 -29.26 -9.36
C PRO A 71 -6.90 -29.18 -10.83
N TYR A 72 -5.96 -28.27 -11.13
CA TYR A 72 -5.40 -28.04 -12.46
C TYR A 72 -4.04 -28.71 -12.70
N GLY A 73 -3.51 -29.46 -11.72
CA GLY A 73 -2.32 -30.28 -11.89
C GLY A 73 -2.62 -31.63 -12.55
N SER A 74 -1.58 -32.44 -12.74
CA SER A 74 -1.66 -33.76 -13.41
C SER A 74 -1.15 -34.92 -12.54
N ARG A 75 -0.97 -34.74 -11.23
CA ARG A 75 -0.43 -35.78 -10.33
C ARG A 75 -1.23 -37.07 -10.33
N ALA A 76 -2.55 -37.02 -10.47
CA ALA A 76 -3.37 -38.22 -10.53
C ALA A 76 -3.04 -39.08 -11.76
N VAL A 77 -2.82 -38.47 -12.92
CA VAL A 77 -2.37 -39.18 -14.14
C VAL A 77 -0.99 -39.79 -13.92
N ALA A 78 -0.06 -39.02 -13.36
CA ALA A 78 1.31 -39.46 -13.13
C ALA A 78 1.38 -40.69 -12.20
N GLU A 79 0.64 -40.68 -11.09
CA GLU A 79 0.60 -41.82 -10.16
C GLU A 79 -0.06 -43.06 -10.78
N LEU A 80 -1.12 -42.88 -11.58
CA LEU A 80 -1.79 -43.99 -12.28
C LEU A 80 -0.89 -44.61 -13.38
N LEU A 81 -0.12 -43.78 -14.10
CA LEU A 81 0.88 -44.26 -15.06
C LEU A 81 2.00 -45.02 -14.36
N LYS A 82 2.50 -44.49 -13.24
CA LYS A 82 3.51 -45.15 -12.40
C LYS A 82 3.02 -46.50 -11.88
N ALA A 83 1.77 -46.58 -11.43
CA ALA A 83 1.15 -47.84 -10.99
C ALA A 83 1.04 -48.88 -12.12
N ARG A 84 1.04 -48.44 -13.39
CA ARG A 84 1.08 -49.30 -14.59
C ARG A 84 2.49 -49.55 -15.13
N GLY A 85 3.53 -49.17 -14.37
CA GLY A 85 4.93 -49.43 -14.72
C GLY A 85 5.53 -48.44 -15.73
N VAL A 86 4.89 -47.31 -15.99
CA VAL A 86 5.44 -46.25 -16.84
C VAL A 86 6.31 -45.33 -16.00
N THR A 87 7.57 -45.12 -16.41
CA THR A 87 8.50 -44.20 -15.74
C THR A 87 8.35 -42.79 -16.30
N SER A 88 7.91 -41.84 -15.47
CA SER A 88 7.74 -40.44 -15.87
C SER A 88 8.94 -39.58 -15.46
N ARG A 89 9.45 -38.75 -16.38
CA ARG A 89 10.44 -37.71 -16.12
C ARG A 89 9.89 -36.35 -16.54
N VAL A 90 9.90 -35.37 -15.63
CA VAL A 90 9.59 -33.97 -15.96
C VAL A 90 10.86 -33.30 -16.45
N VAL A 91 10.76 -32.60 -17.58
CA VAL A 91 11.83 -31.79 -18.15
C VAL A 91 11.28 -30.40 -18.46
N THR A 92 12.12 -29.39 -18.33
CA THR A 92 11.69 -27.98 -18.50
C THR A 92 12.37 -27.28 -19.66
N SER A 93 13.32 -27.95 -20.34
CA SER A 93 13.97 -27.44 -21.55
C SER A 93 13.71 -28.31 -22.78
N ALA A 94 13.61 -27.66 -23.94
CA ALA A 94 13.46 -28.35 -25.23
C ALA A 94 14.66 -29.26 -25.54
N ALA A 95 15.87 -28.88 -25.10
CA ALA A 95 17.09 -29.66 -25.29
C ALA A 95 17.08 -30.96 -24.46
N GLU A 96 16.68 -30.88 -23.18
CA GLU A 96 16.52 -32.07 -22.34
C GLU A 96 15.40 -32.98 -22.84
N ALA A 97 14.27 -32.40 -23.28
CA ALA A 97 13.17 -33.14 -23.89
C ALA A 97 13.63 -33.89 -25.15
N ALA A 98 14.34 -33.20 -26.05
CA ALA A 98 14.90 -33.81 -27.25
C ALA A 98 15.89 -34.94 -26.93
N ALA A 99 16.80 -34.71 -25.97
CA ALA A 99 17.79 -35.71 -25.56
C ALA A 99 17.16 -36.94 -24.88
N ALA A 100 16.04 -36.76 -24.19
CA ALA A 100 15.31 -37.83 -23.53
C ALA A 100 14.34 -38.58 -24.48
N THR A 101 14.17 -38.14 -25.74
CA THR A 101 13.25 -38.77 -26.68
C THR A 101 13.93 -39.92 -27.44
N GLY A 102 13.25 -41.08 -27.51
CA GLY A 102 13.72 -42.28 -28.19
C GLY A 102 12.59 -43.25 -28.59
N PRO A 103 12.93 -44.47 -29.06
CA PRO A 103 11.94 -45.42 -29.58
C PRO A 103 11.08 -46.08 -28.49
N ARG A 104 11.42 -45.89 -27.21
CA ARG A 104 10.65 -46.42 -26.06
C ARG A 104 10.01 -45.32 -25.22
N THR A 105 9.94 -44.10 -25.74
CA THR A 105 9.44 -42.95 -25.00
C THR A 105 8.17 -42.39 -25.64
N THR A 106 7.25 -41.95 -24.80
CA THR A 106 6.22 -40.98 -25.16
C THR A 106 6.71 -39.59 -24.73
N LEU A 107 6.82 -38.65 -25.66
CA LEU A 107 7.08 -37.24 -25.37
C LEU A 107 5.74 -36.51 -25.29
N LEU A 108 5.42 -35.90 -24.15
CA LEU A 108 4.27 -35.01 -23.99
C LEU A 108 4.76 -33.56 -24.00
N VAL A 109 4.27 -32.76 -24.94
CA VAL A 109 4.51 -31.31 -25.00
C VAL A 109 3.23 -30.61 -24.55
N THR A 110 3.29 -29.96 -23.39
CA THR A 110 2.09 -29.38 -22.77
C THR A 110 1.68 -28.03 -23.35
N ASP A 111 2.63 -27.27 -23.89
CA ASP A 111 2.36 -25.99 -24.55
C ASP A 111 3.25 -25.86 -25.79
N PRO A 112 2.79 -26.35 -26.96
CA PRO A 112 3.52 -26.28 -28.22
C PRO A 112 3.68 -24.85 -28.76
N ASP A 113 2.74 -23.95 -28.43
CA ASP A 113 2.63 -22.62 -29.03
C ASP A 113 3.49 -21.58 -28.28
N ALA A 114 3.80 -21.81 -27.00
CA ALA A 114 4.72 -20.97 -26.23
C ALA A 114 6.21 -21.17 -26.58
N LEU A 115 6.54 -22.16 -27.43
CA LEU A 115 7.92 -22.44 -27.82
C LEU A 115 8.39 -21.51 -28.93
N ASP A 116 9.64 -21.03 -28.88
CA ASP A 116 10.22 -20.30 -30.01
C ASP A 116 10.60 -21.23 -31.19
N GLN A 117 10.99 -20.62 -32.31
CA GLN A 117 11.33 -21.36 -33.52
C GLN A 117 12.52 -22.31 -33.33
N SER A 118 13.53 -21.93 -32.55
CA SER A 118 14.72 -22.76 -32.31
C SER A 118 14.33 -24.03 -31.56
N ARG A 119 13.57 -23.87 -30.47
CA ARG A 119 13.07 -24.97 -29.63
C ARG A 119 12.14 -25.90 -30.40
N ARG A 120 11.22 -25.35 -31.19
CA ARG A 120 10.33 -26.17 -32.05
C ARG A 120 11.13 -26.98 -33.07
N ARG A 121 12.17 -26.42 -33.68
CA ARG A 121 13.07 -27.16 -34.59
C ARG A 121 13.81 -28.28 -33.86
N THR A 122 14.37 -28.01 -32.67
CA THR A 122 15.07 -29.02 -31.85
C THR A 122 14.15 -30.20 -31.54
N LEU A 123 12.93 -29.93 -31.05
CA LEU A 123 11.94 -30.98 -30.77
C LEU A 123 11.54 -31.71 -32.05
N ARG A 124 11.26 -30.98 -33.14
CA ARG A 124 10.87 -31.58 -34.42
C ARG A 124 11.90 -32.59 -34.91
N THR A 125 13.18 -32.24 -34.88
CA THR A 125 14.28 -33.15 -35.26
C THR A 125 14.33 -34.39 -34.37
N ALA A 126 14.15 -34.23 -33.05
CA ALA A 126 14.12 -35.37 -32.13
C ALA A 126 12.92 -36.29 -32.40
N VAL A 127 11.73 -35.73 -32.60
CA VAL A 127 10.51 -36.47 -32.92
C VAL A 127 10.68 -37.29 -34.21
N ASP A 128 11.20 -36.68 -35.28
CA ASP A 128 11.44 -37.36 -36.57
C ASP A 128 12.39 -38.56 -36.48
N THR A 129 13.38 -38.48 -35.59
CA THR A 129 14.47 -39.44 -35.52
C THR A 129 14.29 -40.49 -34.42
N SER A 130 13.37 -40.27 -33.47
CA SER A 130 13.17 -41.10 -32.28
C SER A 130 12.50 -42.44 -32.53
N GLY A 131 11.51 -42.52 -33.43
CA GLY A 131 10.59 -43.66 -33.51
C GLY A 131 9.66 -43.79 -32.28
N GLY A 132 9.64 -42.78 -31.41
CA GLY A 132 8.77 -42.66 -30.23
C GLY A 132 7.34 -42.24 -30.57
N ARG A 133 6.51 -42.09 -29.53
CA ARG A 133 5.23 -41.38 -29.65
C ARG A 133 5.43 -39.94 -29.20
N THR A 134 4.83 -38.98 -29.90
CA THR A 134 4.73 -37.59 -29.45
C THR A 134 3.27 -37.23 -29.23
N VAL A 135 2.95 -36.61 -28.11
CA VAL A 135 1.62 -36.10 -27.79
C VAL A 135 1.71 -34.58 -27.63
N LEU A 136 0.99 -33.86 -28.48
CA LEU A 136 0.92 -32.40 -28.46
C LEU A 136 -0.44 -31.97 -27.91
N LEU A 137 -0.44 -31.19 -26.83
CA LEU A 137 -1.66 -30.66 -26.24
C LEU A 137 -2.06 -29.36 -26.91
N ALA A 138 -3.30 -29.34 -27.43
CA ALA A 138 -3.96 -28.23 -28.09
C ALA A 138 -3.08 -27.37 -29.03
N PRO A 139 -2.14 -27.92 -29.84
CA PRO A 139 -1.31 -27.08 -30.71
C PRO A 139 -2.17 -26.32 -31.71
N THR A 140 -1.84 -25.04 -31.91
CA THR A 140 -2.41 -24.16 -32.93
C THR A 140 -1.28 -23.47 -33.70
N GLY A 141 -1.57 -22.37 -34.40
CA GLY A 141 -0.56 -21.47 -34.99
C GLY A 141 0.74 -22.11 -35.51
N THR A 142 1.87 -21.60 -35.00
CA THR A 142 3.22 -22.04 -35.38
C THR A 142 3.66 -23.31 -34.66
N GLY A 143 3.16 -23.58 -33.44
CA GLY A 143 3.43 -24.83 -32.72
C GLY A 143 2.97 -26.04 -33.51
N LEU A 144 1.74 -25.98 -34.05
CA LEU A 144 1.19 -27.01 -34.93
C LEU A 144 1.96 -27.11 -36.25
N THR A 145 2.18 -25.98 -36.93
CA THR A 145 2.79 -25.95 -38.27
C THR A 145 4.20 -26.52 -38.25
N ASP A 146 4.98 -26.22 -37.21
CA ASP A 146 6.37 -26.68 -37.12
C ASP A 146 6.48 -28.12 -36.58
N LEU A 147 5.68 -28.52 -35.58
CA LEU A 147 5.78 -29.84 -34.94
C LEU A 147 4.98 -30.93 -35.65
N ALA A 148 3.89 -30.58 -36.33
CA ALA A 148 2.99 -31.50 -37.03
C ALA A 148 2.47 -30.89 -38.35
N PRO A 149 3.36 -30.64 -39.35
CA PRO A 149 3.03 -29.91 -40.58
C PRO A 149 1.96 -30.58 -41.46
N ALA A 150 1.67 -31.87 -41.23
CA ALA A 150 0.63 -32.59 -41.94
C ALA A 150 -0.80 -32.29 -41.42
N ALA A 151 -0.94 -31.51 -40.35
CA ALA A 151 -2.22 -31.15 -39.75
C ALA A 151 -2.47 -29.64 -39.77
N THR A 152 -3.74 -29.29 -39.76
CA THR A 152 -4.23 -27.90 -39.72
C THR A 152 -5.20 -27.72 -38.57
N ALA A 153 -5.08 -26.61 -37.85
CA ALA A 153 -6.06 -26.23 -36.83
C ALA A 153 -7.30 -25.66 -37.51
N ARG A 154 -8.46 -26.00 -36.97
CA ARG A 154 -9.77 -25.49 -37.35
C ARG A 154 -10.38 -24.75 -36.15
N ALA A 155 -11.60 -24.24 -36.32
CA ALA A 155 -12.31 -23.57 -35.26
C ALA A 155 -12.42 -24.46 -34.00
N PHE A 156 -12.55 -23.83 -32.84
CA PHE A 156 -12.64 -24.51 -31.57
C PHE A 156 -13.95 -25.31 -31.47
N SER A 157 -13.97 -26.33 -30.61
CA SER A 157 -15.18 -27.07 -30.27
C SER A 157 -15.89 -26.38 -29.11
N ASP A 158 -17.17 -26.07 -29.27
CA ASP A 158 -18.00 -25.50 -28.20
C ASP A 158 -18.51 -26.56 -27.21
N ARG A 159 -18.29 -27.85 -27.51
CA ARG A 159 -18.70 -28.98 -26.68
C ARG A 159 -17.52 -29.44 -25.83
N GLY A 160 -17.76 -29.69 -24.55
CA GLY A 160 -16.72 -30.19 -23.65
C GLY A 160 -16.40 -31.68 -23.85
N ALA A 161 -17.42 -32.52 -23.93
CA ALA A 161 -17.28 -33.98 -24.03
C ALA A 161 -17.92 -34.55 -25.30
N LEU A 162 -17.17 -35.43 -25.98
CA LEU A 162 -17.50 -36.00 -27.30
C LEU A 162 -17.43 -37.52 -27.25
N ASP A 163 -18.21 -38.18 -28.11
CA ASP A 163 -18.15 -39.63 -28.31
C ASP A 163 -17.09 -39.99 -29.36
N PRO A 164 -16.39 -41.13 -29.20
CA PRO A 164 -15.40 -41.58 -30.16
C PRO A 164 -16.08 -42.17 -31.40
N ASP A 165 -15.67 -41.74 -32.59
CA ASP A 165 -16.13 -42.30 -33.86
C ASP A 165 -14.93 -42.71 -34.71
N CYS A 166 -14.20 -43.73 -34.22
CA CYS A 166 -12.95 -44.17 -34.85
C CYS A 166 -12.51 -45.58 -34.37
N ALA A 167 -11.54 -46.16 -35.07
CA ALA A 167 -10.99 -47.47 -34.74
C ALA A 167 -9.86 -47.45 -33.67
N LEU A 168 -9.44 -46.27 -33.20
CA LEU A 168 -8.36 -46.14 -32.21
C LEU A 168 -8.72 -46.89 -30.91
N PRO A 169 -7.97 -47.92 -30.50
CA PRO A 169 -8.30 -48.71 -29.30
C PRO A 169 -8.41 -47.86 -28.03
N ALA A 170 -7.54 -46.85 -27.88
CA ALA A 170 -7.57 -45.93 -26.75
C ALA A 170 -8.86 -45.11 -26.69
N ALA A 171 -9.39 -44.67 -27.83
CA ALA A 171 -10.66 -43.93 -27.88
C ALA A 171 -11.86 -44.85 -27.64
N ARG A 172 -11.87 -46.06 -28.23
CA ARG A 172 -12.98 -47.01 -28.06
C ARG A 172 -13.14 -47.50 -26.62
N SER A 173 -12.04 -47.76 -25.94
CA SER A 173 -12.03 -48.18 -24.54
C SER A 173 -12.25 -47.03 -23.56
N ALA A 174 -11.96 -45.78 -23.95
CA ALA A 174 -12.36 -44.61 -23.19
C ALA A 174 -13.85 -44.33 -23.33
N GLY A 175 -14.43 -44.55 -24.50
CA GLY A 175 -15.78 -44.08 -24.78
C GLY A 175 -15.81 -42.55 -24.83
N ARG A 176 -16.91 -41.97 -24.36
CA ARG A 176 -17.08 -40.52 -24.27
C ARG A 176 -15.94 -39.89 -23.46
N ALA A 177 -15.36 -38.78 -23.91
CA ALA A 177 -14.25 -38.12 -23.21
C ALA A 177 -14.28 -36.60 -23.42
N THR A 178 -13.67 -35.85 -22.49
CA THR A 178 -13.57 -34.39 -22.51
C THR A 178 -12.46 -33.91 -23.46
N THR A 179 -12.54 -34.29 -24.74
CA THR A 179 -11.56 -33.92 -25.77
C THR A 179 -11.89 -32.62 -26.49
N GLY A 180 -13.08 -32.06 -26.28
CA GLY A 180 -13.49 -30.77 -26.85
C GLY A 180 -13.13 -29.58 -25.94
N GLY A 181 -13.68 -28.41 -26.24
CA GLY A 181 -13.32 -27.14 -25.58
C GLY A 181 -12.01 -26.53 -26.07
N GLY A 182 -11.41 -27.08 -27.13
CA GLY A 182 -10.18 -26.58 -27.75
C GLY A 182 -10.18 -26.78 -29.28
N PRO A 183 -9.02 -26.68 -29.95
CA PRO A 183 -8.94 -26.74 -31.41
C PRO A 183 -9.40 -28.09 -31.97
N ARG A 184 -10.06 -28.03 -33.13
CA ARG A 184 -10.31 -29.19 -33.99
C ARG A 184 -9.24 -29.27 -35.06
N TYR A 185 -9.01 -30.45 -35.63
CA TYR A 185 -7.94 -30.68 -36.58
C TYR A 185 -8.45 -31.17 -37.94
N GLY A 186 -7.68 -30.88 -38.99
CA GLY A 186 -7.83 -31.47 -40.31
C GLY A 186 -6.48 -31.95 -40.84
N THR A 187 -6.48 -32.98 -41.67
CA THR A 187 -5.28 -33.48 -42.34
C THR A 187 -5.66 -34.15 -43.65
N ASP A 188 -4.77 -34.02 -44.63
CA ASP A 188 -4.86 -34.74 -45.91
C ASP A 188 -3.91 -35.96 -45.94
N LEU A 189 -3.23 -36.23 -44.81
CA LEU A 189 -2.28 -37.34 -44.70
C LEU A 189 -3.01 -38.68 -44.67
N ALA A 190 -2.70 -39.54 -45.65
CA ALA A 190 -3.22 -40.90 -45.70
C ALA A 190 -2.76 -41.71 -44.47
N GLY A 191 -3.67 -42.51 -43.91
CA GLY A 191 -3.41 -43.34 -42.74
C GLY A 191 -3.48 -42.61 -41.39
N ALA A 192 -3.81 -41.31 -41.38
CA ALA A 192 -4.13 -40.62 -40.14
C ALA A 192 -5.42 -41.16 -39.51
N THR A 193 -5.46 -41.28 -38.18
CA THR A 193 -6.66 -41.68 -37.44
C THR A 193 -7.29 -40.46 -36.78
N ALA A 194 -8.50 -40.10 -37.22
CA ALA A 194 -9.31 -39.02 -36.68
C ALA A 194 -10.32 -39.59 -35.67
N CYS A 195 -10.42 -39.02 -34.47
CA CYS A 195 -11.34 -39.43 -33.42
C CYS A 195 -12.03 -38.22 -32.78
N TYR A 196 -13.14 -38.50 -32.09
CA TYR A 196 -13.94 -37.49 -31.37
C TYR A 196 -14.35 -36.31 -32.27
N PRO A 197 -15.18 -36.57 -33.31
CA PRO A 197 -15.57 -35.57 -34.28
C PRO A 197 -16.53 -34.53 -33.70
N ASP A 198 -16.35 -33.27 -34.09
CA ASP A 198 -17.25 -32.17 -33.80
C ASP A 198 -17.34 -31.22 -35.00
N GLY A 199 -18.55 -31.03 -35.53
CA GLY A 199 -18.75 -30.24 -36.76
C GLY A 199 -17.89 -30.72 -37.95
N GLY A 200 -17.73 -32.04 -38.11
CA GLY A 200 -16.98 -32.65 -39.22
C GLY A 200 -15.46 -32.73 -39.05
N HIS A 201 -14.91 -32.24 -37.93
CA HIS A 201 -13.46 -32.26 -37.67
C HIS A 201 -13.15 -32.96 -36.33
N PRO A 202 -12.12 -33.82 -36.27
CA PRO A 202 -11.69 -34.47 -35.04
C PRO A 202 -11.09 -33.51 -34.01
N THR A 203 -11.27 -33.81 -32.73
CA THR A 203 -10.53 -33.18 -31.61
C THR A 203 -9.33 -34.01 -31.16
N LEU A 204 -9.21 -35.26 -31.63
CA LEU A 204 -8.01 -36.08 -31.47
C LEU A 204 -7.57 -36.61 -32.84
N LEU A 205 -6.31 -36.36 -33.20
CA LEU A 205 -5.74 -36.80 -34.47
C LEU A 205 -4.44 -37.55 -34.25
N VAL A 206 -4.31 -38.75 -34.79
CA VAL A 206 -3.07 -39.55 -34.78
C VAL A 206 -2.46 -39.52 -36.18
N LEU A 207 -1.29 -38.92 -36.30
CA LEU A 207 -0.50 -38.86 -37.52
C LEU A 207 0.57 -39.96 -37.48
N PRO A 208 0.62 -40.88 -38.46
CA PRO A 208 1.70 -41.85 -38.55
C PRO A 208 3.04 -41.15 -38.83
N ALA A 209 4.13 -41.62 -38.23
CA ALA A 209 5.46 -41.10 -38.56
C ALA A 209 5.86 -41.45 -39.99
N THR A 210 6.62 -40.54 -40.60
CA THR A 210 7.06 -40.65 -42.00
C THR A 210 8.32 -41.51 -42.18
N ALA A 211 9.12 -41.76 -41.14
CA ALA A 211 10.44 -42.39 -41.30
C ALA A 211 10.75 -43.59 -40.38
N LYS A 212 10.40 -43.56 -39.07
CA LYS A 212 10.88 -44.55 -38.08
C LYS A 212 9.81 -45.21 -37.20
N GLY A 213 8.56 -45.29 -37.68
CA GLY A 213 7.51 -46.07 -37.01
C GLY A 213 6.97 -45.48 -35.71
N GLY A 214 7.24 -44.20 -35.44
CA GLY A 214 6.58 -43.42 -34.39
C GLY A 214 5.18 -42.95 -34.79
N ASP A 215 4.56 -42.15 -33.92
CA ASP A 215 3.33 -41.42 -34.23
C ASP A 215 3.26 -40.09 -33.47
N THR A 216 2.53 -39.13 -34.04
CA THR A 216 2.24 -37.83 -33.41
C THR A 216 0.75 -37.74 -33.15
N VAL A 217 0.38 -37.66 -31.89
CA VAL A 217 -1.00 -37.49 -31.42
C VAL A 217 -1.24 -36.01 -31.11
N LEU A 218 -2.21 -35.41 -31.78
CA LEU A 218 -2.75 -34.10 -31.45
C LEU A 218 -3.99 -34.30 -30.60
N LEU A 219 -4.04 -33.63 -29.45
CA LEU A 219 -5.16 -33.70 -28.55
C LEU A 219 -5.66 -32.28 -28.27
N GLY A 220 -6.84 -31.96 -28.77
CA GLY A 220 -7.40 -30.61 -28.71
C GLY A 220 -7.77 -30.13 -27.32
N SER A 221 -7.72 -30.97 -26.28
CA SER A 221 -8.06 -30.57 -24.92
C SER A 221 -7.09 -31.12 -23.90
N GLU A 222 -6.59 -30.24 -23.06
CA GLU A 222 -5.77 -30.55 -21.89
C GLU A 222 -6.59 -31.13 -20.74
N SER A 223 -7.92 -30.94 -20.77
CA SER A 223 -8.84 -31.31 -19.69
C SER A 223 -8.77 -32.79 -19.32
N VAL A 224 -8.41 -33.67 -20.24
CA VAL A 224 -8.29 -35.10 -19.96
C VAL A 224 -7.12 -35.44 -19.04
N LEU A 225 -6.15 -34.52 -18.87
CA LEU A 225 -4.96 -34.70 -18.03
C LEU A 225 -5.11 -34.05 -16.64
N LEU A 226 -6.06 -33.14 -16.47
CA LEU A 226 -6.23 -32.40 -15.22
C LEU A 226 -6.86 -33.26 -14.12
N ASN A 227 -6.36 -33.14 -12.90
CA ASN A 227 -6.85 -33.85 -11.70
C ASN A 227 -8.38 -33.71 -11.52
N ARG A 228 -8.93 -32.50 -11.73
CA ARG A 228 -10.36 -32.19 -11.53
C ARG A 228 -11.33 -32.91 -12.50
N THR A 229 -10.84 -33.32 -13.66
CA THR A 229 -11.64 -33.86 -14.77
C THR A 229 -11.25 -35.29 -15.12
N LEU A 230 -10.14 -35.80 -14.59
CA LEU A 230 -9.63 -37.14 -14.87
C LEU A 230 -10.64 -38.26 -14.59
N ALA A 231 -11.39 -38.16 -13.49
CA ALA A 231 -12.39 -39.14 -13.08
C ALA A 231 -13.74 -38.99 -13.81
N LYS A 232 -13.89 -37.99 -14.69
CA LYS A 232 -15.11 -37.76 -15.46
C LYS A 232 -15.00 -38.46 -16.81
N GLU A 233 -16.12 -39.01 -17.28
CA GLU A 233 -16.20 -39.69 -18.57
C GLU A 233 -15.08 -40.75 -18.72
N GLY A 234 -14.57 -40.95 -19.94
CA GLY A 234 -13.45 -41.81 -20.29
C GLY A 234 -12.05 -41.18 -20.12
N ASN A 235 -11.93 -40.03 -19.47
CA ASN A 235 -10.69 -39.23 -19.48
C ASN A 235 -9.47 -40.01 -18.96
N ALA A 236 -9.60 -40.69 -17.82
CA ALA A 236 -8.53 -41.54 -17.29
C ALA A 236 -8.12 -42.65 -18.26
N SER A 237 -9.09 -43.34 -18.86
CA SER A 237 -8.82 -44.42 -19.81
C SER A 237 -8.07 -43.90 -21.04
N LEU A 238 -8.49 -42.75 -21.58
CA LEU A 238 -7.86 -42.10 -22.72
C LEU A 238 -6.44 -41.63 -22.38
N ALA A 239 -6.28 -40.85 -21.32
CA ALA A 239 -5.00 -40.29 -20.90
C ALA A 239 -3.95 -41.39 -20.66
N LEU A 240 -4.32 -42.44 -19.93
CA LEU A 240 -3.39 -43.52 -19.58
C LEU A 240 -2.97 -44.36 -20.80
N GLN A 241 -3.84 -44.53 -21.80
CA GLN A 241 -3.51 -45.28 -23.00
C GLN A 241 -2.74 -44.46 -24.04
N LEU A 242 -2.99 -43.15 -24.11
CA LEU A 242 -2.22 -42.26 -24.98
C LEU A 242 -0.80 -42.08 -24.45
N LEU A 243 -0.66 -41.78 -23.16
CA LEU A 243 0.63 -41.48 -22.53
C LEU A 243 1.41 -42.76 -22.18
N GLY A 244 0.73 -43.81 -21.75
CA GLY A 244 1.32 -45.09 -21.35
C GLY A 244 1.50 -46.10 -22.49
N SER A 245 1.47 -45.67 -23.76
CA SER A 245 1.72 -46.56 -24.91
C SER A 245 3.16 -47.04 -24.99
N ARG A 246 4.07 -46.34 -24.30
CA ARG A 246 5.49 -46.63 -24.19
C ARG A 246 5.88 -46.69 -22.69
N PRO A 247 6.95 -47.42 -22.33
CA PRO A 247 7.35 -47.61 -20.94
C PRO A 247 7.93 -46.34 -20.28
N GLU A 248 8.42 -45.39 -21.06
CA GLU A 248 8.98 -44.13 -20.56
C GLU A 248 8.13 -42.95 -21.03
N LEU A 249 7.84 -42.01 -20.13
CA LEU A 249 7.12 -40.77 -20.42
C LEU A 249 8.01 -39.56 -20.10
N VAL A 250 8.31 -38.76 -21.12
CA VAL A 250 8.96 -37.46 -20.97
C VAL A 250 7.87 -36.40 -20.95
N TRP A 251 7.68 -35.77 -19.79
CA TRP A 251 6.70 -34.72 -19.56
C TRP A 251 7.40 -33.36 -19.70
N TYR A 252 7.26 -32.72 -20.86
CA TYR A 252 7.90 -31.43 -21.12
C TYR A 252 6.97 -30.28 -20.73
N LEU A 253 7.38 -29.54 -19.69
CA LEU A 253 6.69 -28.37 -19.15
C LEU A 253 7.58 -27.12 -19.39
N PRO A 254 7.31 -26.30 -20.42
CA PRO A 254 8.19 -25.18 -20.77
C PRO A 254 8.28 -24.15 -19.63
N ASP A 255 9.50 -23.86 -19.15
CA ASP A 255 9.72 -22.83 -18.13
C ASP A 255 9.32 -21.44 -18.69
N PRO A 256 8.59 -20.58 -17.96
CA PRO A 256 8.33 -19.20 -18.38
C PRO A 256 9.60 -18.41 -18.77
N ALA A 257 10.76 -18.71 -18.18
CA ALA A 257 12.03 -18.12 -18.60
C ALA A 257 12.48 -18.60 -20.00
N GLU A 258 12.08 -19.80 -20.41
CA GLU A 258 12.26 -20.27 -21.78
C GLU A 258 11.19 -19.73 -22.74
N GLN A 259 9.97 -19.44 -22.28
CA GLN A 259 8.93 -18.87 -23.15
C GLN A 259 9.32 -17.49 -23.72
N THR A 260 10.30 -16.83 -23.09
CA THR A 260 10.93 -15.60 -23.58
C THR A 260 12.21 -15.94 -24.35
N GLY A 261 12.18 -15.89 -25.68
CA GLY A 261 13.40 -16.00 -26.50
C GLY A 261 14.34 -14.79 -26.30
N PRO A 262 15.61 -14.89 -26.73
CA PRO A 262 16.55 -13.75 -26.71
C PRO A 262 16.12 -12.55 -27.57
N ASP A 263 15.09 -12.72 -28.42
CA ASP A 263 14.47 -11.68 -29.26
C ASP A 263 13.10 -11.21 -28.74
N ALA A 264 12.76 -11.45 -27.47
CA ALA A 264 11.58 -10.83 -26.89
C ALA A 264 11.76 -9.30 -26.85
N PRO A 265 10.80 -8.50 -27.35
CA PRO A 265 10.84 -7.06 -27.16
C PRO A 265 10.96 -6.80 -25.65
N GLU A 266 11.83 -5.85 -25.30
CA GLU A 266 12.14 -5.44 -23.93
C GLU A 266 10.94 -5.61 -23.02
N GLN A 267 11.14 -6.42 -21.95
CA GLN A 267 10.36 -6.46 -20.73
C GLN A 267 8.99 -5.82 -20.87
N GLN A 268 7.93 -6.62 -21.03
CA GLN A 268 6.59 -6.18 -20.66
C GLN A 268 6.72 -5.51 -19.30
N SER A 269 6.68 -4.18 -19.31
CA SER A 269 6.95 -3.39 -18.13
C SER A 269 5.93 -3.84 -17.08
N LEU A 270 6.25 -3.73 -15.79
CA LEU A 270 5.31 -4.10 -14.72
C LEU A 270 3.92 -3.42 -14.86
N LEU A 271 3.82 -2.39 -15.71
CA LEU A 271 2.59 -1.69 -16.09
C LEU A 271 1.70 -2.48 -17.08
N ASP A 272 2.23 -3.41 -17.88
CA ASP A 272 1.47 -4.25 -18.82
C ASP A 272 0.77 -5.42 -18.12
N LEU A 273 1.26 -5.85 -16.95
CA LEU A 273 0.57 -6.83 -16.10
C LEU A 273 -0.58 -6.21 -15.29
N ILE A 274 -0.71 -4.87 -15.29
CA ILE A 274 -1.78 -4.18 -14.58
C ILE A 274 -3.03 -4.16 -15.49
N PRO A 275 -4.15 -4.77 -15.09
CA PRO A 275 -5.38 -4.80 -15.90
C PRO A 275 -5.77 -3.38 -16.33
N SER A 276 -6.15 -3.18 -17.59
CA SER A 276 -6.41 -1.86 -18.18
C SER A 276 -7.39 -0.97 -17.37
N GLY A 277 -8.29 -1.57 -16.58
CA GLY A 277 -9.19 -0.86 -15.66
C GLY A 277 -8.52 -0.15 -14.49
N TRP A 278 -7.29 -0.50 -14.10
CA TRP A 278 -6.57 0.16 -13.00
C TRP A 278 -6.09 1.57 -13.35
N THR A 279 -5.88 1.87 -14.65
CA THR A 279 -5.58 3.24 -15.09
C THR A 279 -6.76 4.18 -14.78
N TRP A 280 -7.99 3.69 -14.95
CA TRP A 280 -9.21 4.41 -14.57
C TRP A 280 -9.34 4.58 -13.05
N ALA A 281 -8.99 3.56 -12.27
CA ALA A 281 -8.97 3.67 -10.81
C ALA A 281 -7.94 4.71 -10.32
N LEU A 282 -6.75 4.75 -10.92
CA LEU A 282 -5.72 5.74 -10.61
C LEU A 282 -6.16 7.16 -10.99
N LEU A 283 -6.79 7.33 -12.16
CA LEU A 283 -7.35 8.60 -12.60
C LEU A 283 -8.43 9.11 -11.63
N GLN A 284 -9.34 8.24 -11.19
CA GLN A 284 -10.36 8.58 -10.20
C GLN A 284 -9.74 9.02 -8.87
N LEU A 285 -8.68 8.35 -8.43
CA LEU A 285 -7.96 8.68 -7.20
C LEU A 285 -7.25 10.04 -7.32
N LEU A 286 -6.66 10.35 -8.49
CA LEU A 286 -6.07 11.65 -8.79
C LEU A 286 -7.10 12.77 -8.78
N VAL A 287 -8.27 12.55 -9.40
CA VAL A 287 -9.38 13.51 -9.41
C VAL A 287 -9.90 13.75 -7.98
N ALA A 288 -10.09 12.69 -7.20
CA ALA A 288 -10.51 12.80 -5.81
C ALA A 288 -9.48 13.57 -4.96
N ALA A 289 -8.19 13.30 -5.15
CA ALA A 289 -7.11 14.01 -4.48
C ALA A 289 -7.08 15.50 -4.88
N ALA A 290 -7.28 15.82 -6.16
CA ALA A 290 -7.35 17.19 -6.64
C ALA A 290 -8.55 17.95 -6.06
N LEU A 291 -9.74 17.31 -6.02
CA LEU A 291 -10.92 17.90 -5.38
C LEU A 291 -10.72 18.10 -3.88
N ALA A 292 -10.09 17.15 -3.19
CA ALA A 292 -9.76 17.28 -1.77
C ALA A 292 -8.74 18.40 -1.54
N ALA A 293 -7.73 18.53 -2.40
CA ALA A 293 -6.76 19.61 -2.35
C ALA A 293 -7.42 20.97 -2.59
N LEU A 294 -8.31 21.09 -3.59
CA LEU A 294 -9.10 22.29 -3.87
C LEU A 294 -10.02 22.66 -2.70
N TRP A 295 -10.74 21.69 -2.14
CA TRP A 295 -11.60 21.89 -0.97
C TRP A 295 -10.79 22.39 0.22
N ARG A 296 -9.59 21.85 0.42
CA ARG A 296 -8.74 22.19 1.56
C ARG A 296 -7.91 23.46 1.34
N ALA A 297 -7.64 23.81 0.09
CA ALA A 297 -6.98 25.06 -0.32
C ALA A 297 -7.94 26.26 -0.22
N ARG A 298 -9.26 26.04 -0.21
CA ARG A 298 -10.24 27.06 0.14
C ARG A 298 -10.11 27.44 1.62
N ARG A 299 -9.19 28.36 1.90
CA ARG A 299 -9.08 29.05 3.19
C ARG A 299 -10.34 29.89 3.40
N LEU A 300 -11.23 29.46 4.27
CA LEU A 300 -12.20 30.35 4.89
C LEU A 300 -11.38 31.31 5.78
N GLY A 301 -11.32 32.58 5.41
CA GLY A 301 -10.59 33.62 6.16
C GLY A 301 -11.13 33.81 7.59
N PRO A 302 -10.46 34.61 8.42
CA PRO A 302 -10.90 34.84 9.80
C PRO A 302 -12.33 35.40 9.80
N LEU A 303 -13.25 34.71 10.50
CA LEU A 303 -14.68 35.07 10.49
C LEU A 303 -15.00 36.37 11.23
N VAL A 304 -14.06 36.94 12.01
CA VAL A 304 -14.17 38.25 12.65
C VAL A 304 -12.76 38.85 12.80
N SER A 305 -12.57 40.09 12.33
CA SER A 305 -11.37 40.89 12.61
C SER A 305 -11.63 41.77 13.82
N GLU A 306 -11.24 41.32 15.01
CA GLU A 306 -11.32 42.12 16.22
C GLU A 306 -10.08 43.03 16.31
N ASN A 307 -10.30 44.35 16.40
CA ASN A 307 -9.23 45.34 16.52
C ASN A 307 -8.57 45.21 17.90
N LEU A 308 -7.26 44.97 17.93
CA LEU A 308 -6.48 44.94 19.17
C LEU A 308 -6.40 46.34 19.81
N PRO A 309 -6.51 46.45 21.16
CA PRO A 309 -6.53 47.72 21.86
C PRO A 309 -5.19 48.46 21.74
N VAL A 310 -5.29 49.78 21.62
CA VAL A 310 -4.17 50.72 21.54
C VAL A 310 -3.29 50.61 22.79
N ALA A 311 -1.98 50.52 22.62
CA ALA A 311 -1.03 50.53 23.73
C ALA A 311 -1.04 51.90 24.43
N VAL A 312 -1.57 51.96 25.64
CA VAL A 312 -1.58 53.17 26.49
C VAL A 312 -0.37 53.15 27.41
N ARG A 313 0.23 54.32 27.68
CA ARG A 313 1.35 54.44 28.62
C ARG A 313 0.88 54.07 30.04
N ALA A 314 1.71 53.36 30.80
CA ALA A 314 1.35 52.89 32.14
C ALA A 314 0.97 54.04 33.11
N SER A 315 1.58 55.22 32.94
CA SER A 315 1.25 56.43 33.72
C SER A 315 -0.18 56.93 33.46
N GLU A 316 -0.63 56.91 32.21
CA GLU A 316 -1.99 57.33 31.81
C GLU A 316 -3.04 56.34 32.32
N ALA A 317 -2.75 55.03 32.27
CA ALA A 317 -3.63 54.01 32.81
C ALA A 317 -3.79 54.16 34.34
N THR A 318 -2.70 54.44 35.05
CA THR A 318 -2.72 54.60 36.51
C THR A 318 -3.46 55.88 36.92
N GLU A 319 -3.20 56.99 36.23
CA GLU A 319 -3.91 58.25 36.48
C GLU A 319 -5.41 58.14 36.16
N GLY A 320 -5.75 57.47 35.05
CA GLY A 320 -7.13 57.17 34.67
C GLY A 320 -7.85 56.36 35.74
N HIS A 321 -7.21 55.30 36.26
CA HIS A 321 -7.78 54.48 37.33
C HIS A 321 -7.94 55.26 38.64
N ALA A 322 -6.96 56.08 39.02
CA ALA A 322 -7.04 56.92 40.20
C ALA A 322 -8.17 57.95 40.11
N ARG A 323 -8.36 58.59 38.94
CA ARG A 323 -9.49 59.50 38.68
C ARG A 323 -10.84 58.78 38.74
N LEU A 324 -10.93 57.55 38.23
CA LEU A 324 -12.13 56.73 38.32
C LEU A 324 -12.47 56.36 39.77
N TYR A 325 -11.50 55.92 40.57
CA TYR A 325 -11.72 55.62 41.98
C TYR A 325 -12.14 56.86 42.79
N ARG A 326 -11.53 58.02 42.50
CA ARG A 326 -11.94 59.30 43.11
C ARG A 326 -13.36 59.69 42.72
N LYS A 327 -13.71 59.60 41.42
CA LYS A 327 -15.07 59.93 40.92
C LYS A 327 -16.13 59.01 41.51
N ALA A 328 -15.81 57.74 41.72
CA ALA A 328 -16.72 56.77 42.33
C ALA A 328 -16.74 56.81 43.87
N GLY A 329 -15.88 57.61 44.52
CA GLY A 329 -15.77 57.64 45.97
C GLY A 329 -15.28 56.30 46.59
N ALA A 330 -14.61 55.46 45.82
CA ALA A 330 -14.23 54.08 46.19
C ALA A 330 -12.97 54.01 47.07
N ARG A 331 -13.03 54.64 48.25
CA ARG A 331 -11.91 54.76 49.21
C ARG A 331 -11.51 53.41 49.82
N ASP A 332 -12.49 52.57 50.09
CA ASP A 332 -12.35 51.20 50.54
C ASP A 332 -11.51 50.36 49.57
N ARG A 333 -11.83 50.46 48.28
CA ARG A 333 -11.14 49.72 47.23
C ARG A 333 -9.73 50.25 47.02
N ALA A 334 -9.55 51.57 47.00
CA ALA A 334 -8.23 52.19 46.89
C ALA A 334 -7.31 51.80 48.07
N ALA A 335 -7.80 51.88 49.30
CA ALA A 335 -7.05 51.47 50.50
C ALA A 335 -6.68 49.99 50.48
N THR A 336 -7.60 49.12 50.04
CA THR A 336 -7.35 47.67 49.93
C THR A 336 -6.27 47.38 48.89
N VAL A 337 -6.30 48.03 47.72
CA VAL A 337 -5.30 47.85 46.67
C VAL A 337 -3.92 48.30 47.15
N LEU A 338 -3.83 49.48 47.79
CA LEU A 338 -2.57 50.00 48.34
C LEU A 338 -2.01 49.06 49.41
N ARG A 339 -2.80 48.68 50.41
CA ARG A 339 -2.37 47.75 51.47
C ARG A 339 -1.97 46.39 50.94
N THR A 340 -2.68 45.85 49.94
CA THR A 340 -2.36 44.55 49.35
C THR A 340 -1.03 44.60 48.62
N ALA A 341 -0.81 45.60 47.77
CA ALA A 341 0.44 45.77 47.06
C ALA A 341 1.62 46.04 48.02
N THR A 342 1.42 46.85 49.07
CA THR A 342 2.46 47.10 50.08
C THR A 342 2.79 45.82 50.87
N ARG A 343 1.79 45.02 51.27
CA ARG A 343 2.01 43.73 51.96
C ARG A 343 2.83 42.75 51.10
N GLU A 344 2.53 42.64 49.81
CA GLU A 344 3.28 41.79 48.88
C GLU A 344 4.73 42.24 48.73
N ARG A 345 4.97 43.57 48.59
CA ARG A 345 6.32 44.12 48.52
C ARG A 345 7.10 43.97 49.82
N LEU A 346 6.46 44.20 50.97
CA LEU A 346 7.07 43.99 52.27
C LEU A 346 7.40 42.51 52.51
N ALA A 347 6.50 41.58 52.18
CA ALA A 347 6.74 40.14 52.30
C ALA A 347 7.98 39.70 51.50
N ALA A 348 8.14 40.22 50.27
CA ALA A 348 9.33 39.98 49.46
C ALA A 348 10.61 40.54 50.10
N LEU A 349 10.55 41.69 50.78
CA LEU A 349 11.70 42.30 51.47
C LEU A 349 12.10 41.56 52.76
N VAL A 350 11.13 41.07 53.53
CA VAL A 350 11.39 40.39 54.81
C VAL A 350 11.53 38.86 54.70
N GLY A 351 11.38 38.30 53.50
CA GLY A 351 11.55 36.87 53.23
C GLY A 351 10.34 36.00 53.59
N VAL A 352 9.14 36.59 53.66
CA VAL A 352 7.88 35.87 53.89
C VAL A 352 7.31 35.39 52.54
N PRO A 353 6.92 34.11 52.38
CA PRO A 353 6.30 33.63 51.15
C PRO A 353 5.05 34.46 50.77
N ALA A 354 4.88 34.77 49.49
CA ALA A 354 3.77 35.61 48.99
C ALA A 354 2.37 35.11 49.41
N THR A 355 2.20 33.80 49.58
CA THR A 355 0.95 33.19 50.07
C THR A 355 0.58 33.59 51.50
N HIS A 356 1.56 33.94 52.33
CA HIS A 356 1.37 34.36 53.72
C HIS A 356 1.45 35.89 53.89
N ALA A 357 1.62 36.65 52.80
CA ALA A 357 1.71 38.12 52.84
C ALA A 357 0.41 38.78 53.35
N HIS A 358 -0.72 38.08 53.26
CA HIS A 358 -2.01 38.60 53.71
C HIS A 358 -2.42 38.09 55.09
N GLU A 359 -1.55 37.35 55.79
CA GLU A 359 -1.81 36.83 57.14
C GLU A 359 -1.11 37.73 58.18
N PRO A 360 -1.86 38.39 59.08
CA PRO A 360 -1.26 39.27 60.10
C PRO A 360 -0.25 38.55 60.98
N ALA A 361 -0.52 37.29 61.33
CA ALA A 361 0.31 36.47 62.21
C ALA A 361 1.69 36.14 61.60
N ALA A 362 1.79 36.08 60.27
CA ALA A 362 3.04 35.78 59.57
C ALA A 362 3.82 37.06 59.22
N LEU A 363 3.13 38.11 58.77
CA LEU A 363 3.78 39.31 58.27
C LEU A 363 4.22 40.27 59.38
N LEU A 364 3.38 40.51 60.40
CA LEU A 364 3.65 41.53 61.42
C LEU A 364 4.92 41.25 62.24
N PRO A 365 5.20 40.02 62.70
CA PRO A 365 6.45 39.73 63.43
C PRO A 365 7.71 39.89 62.56
N ALA A 366 7.61 39.54 61.27
CA ALA A 366 8.74 39.64 60.34
C ALA A 366 9.08 41.09 60.00
N VAL A 367 8.05 41.95 59.87
CA VAL A 367 8.23 43.40 59.64
C VAL A 367 8.67 44.13 60.91
N SER A 368 8.12 43.79 62.09
CA SER A 368 8.51 44.43 63.35
C SER A 368 9.97 44.16 63.73
N ALA A 369 10.51 42.99 63.37
CA ALA A 369 11.92 42.67 63.56
C ALA A 369 12.90 43.59 62.80
N ARG A 370 12.40 44.33 61.80
CA ARG A 370 13.17 45.29 61.00
C ARG A 370 12.98 46.75 61.44
N LEU A 371 12.10 47.02 62.39
CA LEU A 371 11.69 48.37 62.80
C LEU A 371 12.14 48.71 64.22
N THR A 372 12.21 50.01 64.50
CA THR A 372 12.46 50.52 65.86
C THR A 372 11.22 50.37 66.75
N ALA A 373 11.42 50.13 68.05
CA ALA A 373 10.37 49.73 68.99
C ALA A 373 9.17 50.70 69.09
N ASP A 374 9.36 51.98 68.80
CA ASP A 374 8.35 53.02 68.92
C ASP A 374 7.34 53.05 67.75
N ARG A 375 7.72 52.48 66.58
CA ARG A 375 6.85 52.40 65.38
C ARG A 375 6.17 51.05 65.18
N ALA A 376 6.54 50.03 65.95
CA ALA A 376 5.95 48.70 65.85
C ALA A 376 4.47 48.66 66.30
N THR A 377 4.05 49.61 67.12
CA THR A 377 2.75 49.58 67.84
C THR A 377 1.53 49.84 66.94
N ASP A 378 1.69 50.34 65.70
CA ASP A 378 0.55 50.68 64.81
C ASP A 378 0.53 49.93 63.46
N LEU A 379 1.39 48.91 63.28
CA LEU A 379 1.49 48.15 62.03
C LEU A 379 0.22 47.39 61.67
N ALA A 380 -0.50 46.88 62.67
CA ALA A 380 -1.74 46.14 62.46
C ALA A 380 -2.83 47.05 61.87
N THR A 381 -2.98 48.27 62.40
CA THR A 381 -3.92 49.27 61.88
C THR A 381 -3.51 49.77 60.50
N LEU A 382 -2.22 49.95 60.26
CA LEU A 382 -1.75 50.48 58.97
C LEU A 382 -1.96 49.47 57.83
N LEU A 383 -1.59 48.21 58.03
CA LEU A 383 -1.62 47.16 57.00
C LEU A 383 -2.96 46.40 56.91
N PHE A 384 -3.70 46.31 58.02
CA PHE A 384 -4.95 45.53 58.13
C PHE A 384 -6.13 46.31 58.72
N GLY A 385 -5.99 47.61 58.95
CA GLY A 385 -7.04 48.42 59.58
C GLY A 385 -8.23 48.73 58.69
N THR A 386 -9.14 49.51 59.26
CA THR A 386 -10.42 49.88 58.63
C THR A 386 -10.24 50.82 57.44
N THR A 387 -11.34 51.03 56.71
CA THR A 387 -11.42 51.97 55.59
C THR A 387 -11.20 53.42 56.05
N PRO A 388 -10.42 54.23 55.31
CA PRO A 388 -10.28 55.67 55.59
C PRO A 388 -11.61 56.42 55.50
N SER A 389 -11.84 57.37 56.40
CA SER A 389 -13.09 58.15 56.48
C SER A 389 -13.24 59.20 55.37
N ASP A 390 -12.13 59.76 54.88
CA ASP A 390 -12.10 60.79 53.84
C ASP A 390 -10.89 60.64 52.91
N ASP A 391 -10.84 61.47 51.86
CA ASP A 391 -9.75 61.45 50.87
C ASP A 391 -8.41 61.85 51.49
N ALA A 392 -8.42 62.74 52.49
CA ALA A 392 -7.22 63.17 53.20
C ALA A 392 -6.59 62.03 54.00
N ALA A 393 -7.41 61.24 54.71
CA ALA A 393 -6.97 60.05 55.43
C ALA A 393 -6.46 58.95 54.48
N LEU A 394 -7.02 58.83 53.26
CA LEU A 394 -6.51 57.90 52.25
C LEU A 394 -5.13 58.31 51.73
N VAL A 395 -4.89 59.61 51.51
CA VAL A 395 -3.56 60.12 51.12
C VAL A 395 -2.55 59.91 52.24
N ALA A 396 -2.92 60.25 53.48
CA ALA A 396 -2.07 60.01 54.64
C ALA A 396 -1.74 58.52 54.82
N LEU A 397 -2.69 57.62 54.58
CA LEU A 397 -2.46 56.17 54.57
C LEU A 397 -1.42 55.78 53.51
N ALA A 398 -1.52 56.30 52.29
CA ALA A 398 -0.55 56.03 51.22
C ALA A 398 0.86 56.50 51.61
N ASP A 399 0.98 57.72 52.14
CA ASP A 399 2.26 58.28 52.59
C ASP A 399 2.88 57.46 53.73
N HIS A 400 2.08 57.01 54.69
CA HIS A 400 2.55 56.14 55.79
C HIS A 400 2.98 54.75 55.29
N LEU A 401 2.27 54.16 54.32
CA LEU A 401 2.66 52.88 53.70
C LEU A 401 3.98 53.01 52.93
N ASP A 402 4.17 54.09 52.19
CA ASP A 402 5.41 54.36 51.45
C ASP A 402 6.59 54.70 52.37
N ALA A 403 6.32 55.37 53.50
CA ALA A 403 7.33 55.60 54.54
C ALA A 403 7.79 54.27 55.17
N LEU A 404 6.84 53.39 55.52
CA LEU A 404 7.12 52.07 56.04
C LEU A 404 7.95 51.21 55.07
N GLU A 405 7.56 51.18 53.79
CA GLU A 405 8.29 50.42 52.77
C GLU A 405 9.74 50.93 52.60
N ARG A 406 9.95 52.25 52.64
CA ARG A 406 11.29 52.83 52.58
C ARG A 406 12.12 52.47 53.80
N GLU A 407 11.56 52.53 55.00
CA GLU A 407 12.26 52.22 56.24
C GLU A 407 12.76 50.76 56.25
N VAL A 408 11.88 49.81 55.92
CA VAL A 408 12.21 48.37 55.85
C VAL A 408 13.25 48.07 54.76
N ARG A 409 13.28 48.86 53.68
CA ARG A 409 14.31 48.72 52.63
C ARG A 409 15.68 49.22 53.08
N THR A 410 15.72 50.20 53.99
CA THR A 410 16.97 50.83 54.48
C THR A 410 17.51 50.20 55.77
N SER A 411 16.72 49.37 56.46
CA SER A 411 17.09 48.62 57.66
C SER A 411 17.76 47.28 57.35
#